data_AF-B5JNG8-F1
#
_entry.id   AF-B5JNG8-F1
#
_cell.length_a   1.000
_cell.length_b   1.000
_cell.length_c   1.000
_cell.angle_alpha   90.00
_cell.angle_beta   90.00
_cell.angle_gamma   90.00
#
_symmetry.space_group_name_H-M   'P 1'
#
loop_
_entity.id
_entity.type
_entity.pdbx_description
1 polymer ?
#
loop_
_entity_poly.entity_id
_entity_poly.type
_entity_poly.pdbx_seq_one_letter_code
_entity_poly.pdbx_strand_id
1 'polypeptide(L)'
;MCGIAGIFCPERKTSTIGALIKKSISVLQHRGPDTTSSWIREPRGIALAHSRLAIIDLSSAGSQPMSSPNERYTVTYNGEIYNYIKIRTELKEKGYIFEGTSDTEVLCYSLQEWGIAKTITKLEGMFAIGIYDNIEDEVTLTRDPQGEKPLYYSISNNILYFASELKALTPILTTSISTTSVLEFLDYGYIKAPNTIYSEIDQLTPGQLIKFNRQRTNKSVTKHATNRRNQSHENPTDELDDLINESVKLRLQADVSVGCFLSGGIDSSLTAAIASKHIPNGLKTFSIGFEDPKFDETIYAEEVASKLGTDHTSHILSAQECLSMIPALPGIYDEPFADPSQIPTILVCKLARKSVKVAISGDAGDELFGGYNRHVTAQKWQNAQHIPNPLKKSLAAICSAKPTNGSQKVLKSLIRLLSTNVKPENASAVLAKIGTYLKCDSHDKLYYTIMGRLQTQRIPDTTPHTDALSAFLIKDLNDYLPNNILTKVDRAAMSVSLETRIPLLSSDIISFAHSLSNKYKIRGRETKWILKQVLYRYLPKELFDRPKTGFNIPLSEWLRGPLKEWATFLIEEPIDFQLPAGLNIQSEWEGFLNGDDNSYQLIWNYICLCSWNQTRKQELLQNSCR
;
A
#
# COMPACT_ATOMS: atom_id res chain seq x y z
N MET A 1 12.50 3.86 6.68
CA MET A 1 11.79 5.14 6.61
C MET A 1 11.72 5.85 7.93
N CYS A 2 11.73 7.17 7.91
CA CYS A 2 11.67 7.97 9.12
C CYS A 2 10.24 8.03 9.71
N GLY A 3 10.13 8.55 10.93
CA GLY A 3 8.88 9.01 11.52
C GLY A 3 8.90 10.53 11.61
N ILE A 4 7.82 11.19 11.20
CA ILE A 4 7.68 12.64 11.34
C ILE A 4 6.48 12.98 12.21
N ALA A 5 6.58 14.10 12.93
CA ALA A 5 5.49 14.70 13.68
C ALA A 5 5.59 16.23 13.65
N GLY A 6 4.46 16.91 13.82
CA GLY A 6 4.45 18.35 13.97
C GLY A 6 3.18 18.90 14.59
N ILE A 7 3.33 20.07 15.22
CA ILE A 7 2.25 20.80 15.89
C ILE A 7 2.36 22.27 15.48
N PHE A 8 1.25 22.86 15.03
CA PHE A 8 1.17 24.27 14.66
C PHE A 8 -0.05 24.92 15.33
N CYS A 9 0.24 25.74 16.33
CA CYS A 9 -0.76 26.45 17.13
C CYS A 9 -1.16 27.77 16.46
N PRO A 10 -2.44 28.18 16.56
CA PRO A 10 -2.90 29.48 16.08
C PRO A 10 -2.37 30.61 16.96
N GLU A 11 -2.43 30.43 18.28
CA GLU A 11 -1.93 31.40 19.25
C GLU A 11 -0.42 31.27 19.45
N ARG A 12 0.26 32.42 19.53
CA ARG A 12 1.69 32.51 19.83
C ARG A 12 1.88 32.41 21.34
N LYS A 13 2.78 31.54 21.81
CA LYS A 13 3.07 31.17 23.21
C LYS A 13 2.17 30.07 23.80
N THR A 14 2.39 28.83 23.38
CA THR A 14 1.86 27.64 24.07
C THR A 14 3.01 26.93 24.80
N SER A 15 3.08 27.04 26.13
CA SER A 15 4.14 26.46 26.96
C SER A 15 4.18 24.93 26.98
N THR A 16 3.24 24.26 26.32
CA THR A 16 3.08 22.80 26.32
C THR A 16 3.51 22.14 25.00
N ILE A 17 3.76 22.91 23.93
CA ILE A 17 4.04 22.34 22.59
C ILE A 17 5.28 21.42 22.59
N GLY A 18 6.32 21.80 23.35
CA GLY A 18 7.54 21.01 23.47
C GLY A 18 7.33 19.66 24.16
N ALA A 19 6.44 19.56 25.13
CA ALA A 19 6.11 18.30 25.79
C ALA A 19 5.26 17.41 24.87
N LEU A 20 4.27 17.99 24.19
CA LEU A 20 3.38 17.27 23.27
C LEU A 20 4.15 16.68 22.09
N ILE A 21 5.03 17.46 21.44
CA ILE A 21 5.79 16.95 20.30
C ILE A 21 6.76 15.83 20.70
N LYS A 22 7.35 15.91 21.90
CA LYS A 22 8.22 14.85 22.44
C LYS A 22 7.44 13.56 22.70
N LYS A 23 6.22 13.66 23.26
CA LYS A 23 5.33 12.51 23.43
C LYS A 23 4.99 11.88 22.08
N SER A 24 4.62 12.70 21.11
CA SER A 24 4.28 12.28 19.74
C SER A 24 5.43 11.58 19.01
N ILE A 25 6.64 12.13 19.02
CA ILE A 25 7.76 11.54 18.26
C ILE A 25 8.35 10.30 18.93
N SER A 26 8.23 10.16 20.25
CA SER A 26 8.80 9.03 21.01
C SER A 26 8.25 7.68 20.57
N VAL A 27 6.97 7.62 20.19
CA VAL A 27 6.32 6.37 19.72
C VAL A 27 6.67 6.02 18.27
N LEU A 28 7.43 6.87 17.57
CA LEU A 28 7.85 6.67 16.17
C LEU A 28 9.30 6.18 16.04
N GLN A 29 9.97 5.85 17.14
CA GLN A 29 11.36 5.39 17.14
C GLN A 29 11.56 4.07 16.39
N HIS A 30 10.56 3.19 16.32
CA HIS A 30 10.63 1.96 15.51
C HIS A 30 10.82 2.24 14.03
N ARG A 31 10.32 3.38 13.54
CA ARG A 31 10.53 3.78 12.14
C ARG A 31 11.98 4.24 11.93
N GLY A 32 12.43 5.14 12.79
CA GLY A 32 13.77 5.72 12.72
C GLY A 32 14.55 5.55 14.01
N PRO A 33 15.28 4.44 14.18
CA PRO A 33 15.98 4.13 15.42
C PRO A 33 17.35 4.81 15.55
N ASP A 34 17.88 5.43 14.49
CA ASP A 34 19.25 5.93 14.48
C ASP A 34 19.37 7.25 15.27
N THR A 35 18.44 8.20 15.08
CA THR A 35 18.39 9.45 15.87
C THR A 35 16.96 10.00 16.00
N THR A 36 16.68 10.75 17.08
CA THR A 36 15.43 11.52 17.23
C THR A 36 15.75 12.97 17.55
N SER A 37 15.07 13.90 16.89
CA SER A 37 15.30 15.35 17.03
C SER A 37 14.01 16.15 16.84
N SER A 38 14.01 17.37 17.40
CA SER A 38 12.88 18.29 17.29
C SER A 38 13.37 19.73 17.10
N TRP A 39 12.71 20.46 16.23
CA TRP A 39 12.84 21.90 16.06
C TRP A 39 11.61 22.58 16.65
N ILE A 40 11.80 23.39 17.71
CA ILE A 40 10.70 23.99 18.47
C ILE A 40 10.90 25.50 18.50
N ARG A 41 9.86 26.26 18.11
CA ARG A 41 9.78 27.71 18.26
C ARG A 41 8.51 28.07 19.03
N GLU A 42 8.53 27.92 20.34
CA GLU A 42 7.37 28.20 21.22
C GLU A 42 6.79 29.62 21.06
N PRO A 43 7.61 30.70 20.91
CA PRO A 43 7.07 32.04 20.64
C PRO A 43 6.30 32.13 19.32
N ARG A 44 6.57 31.21 18.39
CA ARG A 44 5.84 31.04 17.13
C ARG A 44 4.87 29.85 17.18
N GLY A 45 4.66 29.17 18.31
CA GLY A 45 3.71 28.05 18.39
C GLY A 45 3.88 26.98 17.31
N ILE A 46 5.11 26.68 16.88
CA ILE A 46 5.42 25.64 15.89
C ILE A 46 6.46 24.68 16.47
N ALA A 47 6.22 23.39 16.28
CA ALA A 47 7.18 22.34 16.55
C ALA A 47 7.15 21.32 15.42
N LEU A 48 8.33 20.93 14.94
CA LEU A 48 8.55 19.84 14.00
C LEU A 48 9.46 18.81 14.66
N ALA A 49 9.24 17.54 14.42
CA ALA A 49 10.08 16.48 14.95
C ALA A 49 10.27 15.34 13.94
N HIS A 50 11.34 14.59 14.15
CA HIS A 50 11.81 13.56 13.23
C HIS A 50 12.52 12.43 14.00
N SER A 51 12.17 11.19 13.69
CA SER A 51 12.87 9.96 14.07
C SER A 51 13.48 9.36 12.83
N ARG A 52 14.82 9.27 12.78
CA ARG A 52 15.61 9.04 11.58
C ARG A 52 16.01 7.57 11.41
N LEU A 53 15.76 7.03 10.22
CA LEU A 53 16.51 5.91 9.68
C LEU A 53 17.50 6.50 8.67
N ALA A 54 18.79 6.46 8.96
CA ALA A 54 19.83 7.02 8.11
C ALA A 54 20.14 6.06 6.96
N ILE A 55 19.78 6.48 5.74
CA ILE A 55 19.97 5.74 4.48
C ILE A 55 20.89 6.48 3.51
N ILE A 56 20.65 7.77 3.29
CA ILE A 56 21.53 8.70 2.56
C ILE A 56 22.08 9.74 3.54
N ASP A 57 23.37 10.02 3.41
CA ASP A 57 24.17 10.91 4.24
C ASP A 57 24.10 10.53 5.72
N LEU A 58 24.85 9.50 6.12
CA LEU A 58 24.81 8.98 7.49
C LEU A 58 25.33 9.97 8.57
N SER A 59 25.85 11.12 8.15
CA SER A 59 26.36 12.16 9.04
C SER A 59 25.25 12.99 9.66
N SER A 60 25.62 13.95 10.51
CA SER A 60 24.71 14.95 11.05
C SER A 60 24.17 15.92 9.98
N ALA A 61 24.82 16.03 8.82
CA ALA A 61 24.37 16.91 7.73
C ALA A 61 23.02 16.48 7.13
N GLY A 62 22.67 15.19 7.21
CA GLY A 62 21.35 14.68 6.85
C GLY A 62 20.31 14.72 7.98
N SER A 63 20.58 15.44 9.09
CA SER A 63 19.65 15.51 10.22
C SER A 63 18.42 16.35 9.91
N GLN A 64 17.31 15.99 10.54
CA GLN A 64 16.02 16.66 10.39
C GLN A 64 15.39 16.94 11.76
N PRO A 65 14.47 17.92 11.92
CA PRO A 65 14.03 18.88 10.90
C PRO A 65 15.17 19.76 10.37
N MET A 66 15.12 20.10 9.08
CA MET A 66 16.18 20.85 8.40
C MET A 66 15.63 22.20 7.92
N SER A 67 16.38 23.28 8.14
CA SER A 67 16.03 24.62 7.65
C SER A 67 16.75 24.92 6.33
N SER A 68 16.12 25.69 5.44
CA SER A 68 16.81 26.25 4.28
C SER A 68 17.87 27.27 4.71
N PRO A 69 18.93 27.51 3.91
CA PRO A 69 20.01 28.44 4.27
C PRO A 69 19.53 29.85 4.64
N ASN A 70 18.46 30.33 4.01
CA ASN A 70 17.85 31.63 4.33
C ASN A 70 16.82 31.58 5.48
N GLU A 71 16.70 30.44 6.18
CA GLU A 71 15.74 30.15 7.25
C GLU A 71 14.26 30.38 6.89
N ARG A 72 13.94 30.55 5.60
CA ARG A 72 12.55 30.71 5.17
C ARG A 72 11.76 29.43 5.39
N TYR A 73 12.31 28.29 5.01
CA TYR A 73 11.63 27.00 5.10
C TYR A 73 12.27 26.14 6.18
N THR A 74 11.46 25.40 6.92
CA THR A 74 11.93 24.28 7.75
C THR A 74 11.10 23.04 7.46
N VAL A 75 11.77 21.92 7.18
CA VAL A 75 11.13 20.69 6.72
C VAL A 75 11.34 19.56 7.73
N THR A 76 10.30 18.75 7.91
CA THR A 76 10.42 17.38 8.41
C THR A 76 9.87 16.44 7.35
N TYR A 77 10.62 15.41 7.02
CA TYR A 77 10.47 14.66 5.80
C TYR A 77 10.71 13.15 6.03
N ASN A 78 9.69 12.36 5.71
CA ASN A 78 9.77 10.91 5.65
C ASN A 78 9.67 10.45 4.19
N GLY A 79 10.77 10.02 3.58
CA GLY A 79 10.78 9.57 2.19
C GLY A 79 12.18 9.43 1.61
N GLU A 80 12.23 9.22 0.29
CA GLU A 80 13.42 9.35 -0.55
C GLU A 80 13.09 10.14 -1.82
N ILE A 81 13.90 11.16 -2.18
CA ILE A 81 13.82 11.88 -3.47
C ILE A 81 14.80 11.23 -4.44
N TYR A 82 14.35 10.25 -5.21
CA TYR A 82 15.18 9.45 -6.11
C TYR A 82 15.94 10.27 -7.16
N ASN A 83 15.40 11.42 -7.60
CA ASN A 83 16.05 12.29 -8.58
C ASN A 83 16.89 13.43 -7.97
N TYR A 84 17.24 13.36 -6.67
CA TYR A 84 17.95 14.44 -5.96
C TYR A 84 19.30 14.79 -6.59
N ILE A 85 20.06 13.83 -7.15
CA ILE A 85 21.35 14.10 -7.81
C ILE A 85 21.18 15.02 -9.03
N LYS A 86 20.12 14.78 -9.83
CA LYS A 86 19.80 15.62 -10.98
C LYS A 86 19.43 17.03 -10.53
N ILE A 87 18.53 17.14 -9.53
CA ILE A 87 18.10 18.43 -8.98
C ILE A 87 19.29 19.19 -8.35
N ARG A 88 20.17 18.48 -7.65
CA ARG A 88 21.39 19.04 -7.06
C ARG A 88 22.30 19.65 -8.13
N THR A 89 22.41 19.00 -9.29
CA THR A 89 23.19 19.51 -10.42
C THR A 89 22.57 20.81 -10.96
N GLU A 90 21.26 20.83 -11.19
CA GLU A 90 20.53 22.05 -11.60
C GLU A 90 20.72 23.21 -10.60
N LEU A 91 20.75 22.92 -9.30
CA LEU A 91 20.98 23.93 -8.24
C LEU A 91 22.44 24.40 -8.19
N LYS A 92 23.42 23.51 -8.38
CA LYS A 92 24.84 23.90 -8.47
C LYS A 92 25.11 24.86 -9.64
N GLU A 93 24.48 24.61 -10.79
CA GLU A 93 24.55 25.51 -11.96
C GLU A 93 23.96 26.90 -11.68
N LYS A 94 23.05 27.00 -10.70
CA LYS A 94 22.48 28.26 -10.21
C LYS A 94 23.31 28.93 -9.11
N GLY A 95 24.45 28.35 -8.73
CA GLY A 95 25.38 28.91 -7.75
C GLY A 95 25.17 28.44 -6.31
N TYR A 96 24.32 27.44 -6.07
CA TYR A 96 24.14 26.88 -4.74
C TYR A 96 25.30 25.96 -4.33
N ILE A 97 25.77 26.13 -3.10
CA ILE A 97 26.84 25.31 -2.49
C ILE A 97 26.19 24.40 -1.46
N PHE A 98 26.53 23.12 -1.48
CA PHE A 98 25.97 22.11 -0.59
C PHE A 98 27.00 21.69 0.46
N GLU A 99 26.57 21.53 1.70
CA GLU A 99 27.40 21.07 2.81
C GLU A 99 27.36 19.54 2.95
N GLY A 100 26.19 18.95 2.74
CA GLY A 100 25.94 17.52 2.89
C GLY A 100 25.76 16.79 1.56
N THR A 101 25.27 15.57 1.65
CA THR A 101 24.88 14.73 0.51
C THR A 101 23.44 14.27 0.56
N SER A 102 22.71 14.60 1.63
CA SER A 102 21.31 14.23 1.79
C SER A 102 20.42 14.81 0.70
N ASP A 103 19.44 14.03 0.29
CA ASP A 103 18.32 14.45 -0.54
C ASP A 103 17.47 15.54 0.13
N THR A 104 17.44 15.55 1.47
CA THR A 104 16.77 16.57 2.29
C THR A 104 17.39 17.96 2.10
N GLU A 105 18.72 18.06 2.00
CA GLU A 105 19.38 19.33 1.70
C GLU A 105 18.95 19.84 0.31
N VAL A 106 18.90 18.95 -0.68
CA VAL A 106 18.39 19.28 -2.03
C VAL A 106 16.95 19.78 -1.98
N LEU A 107 16.09 19.19 -1.14
CA LEU A 107 14.72 19.67 -0.93
C LEU A 107 14.70 21.10 -0.38
N CYS A 108 15.46 21.39 0.68
CA CYS A 108 15.53 22.73 1.29
C CYS A 108 15.96 23.80 0.28
N TYR A 109 16.98 23.50 -0.53
CA TYR A 109 17.49 24.41 -1.54
C TYR A 109 16.49 24.58 -2.70
N SER A 110 15.83 23.51 -3.11
CA SER A 110 14.76 23.55 -4.12
C SER A 110 13.60 24.45 -3.68
N LEU A 111 13.18 24.34 -2.41
CA LEU A 111 12.14 25.19 -1.83
C LEU A 111 12.54 26.67 -1.85
N GLN A 112 13.79 26.98 -1.50
CA GLN A 112 14.30 28.34 -1.55
C GLN A 112 14.32 28.91 -2.98
N GLU A 113 14.72 28.12 -3.97
CA GLU A 113 14.87 28.54 -5.37
C GLU A 113 13.52 28.63 -6.12
N TRP A 114 12.62 27.66 -5.92
CA TRP A 114 11.41 27.52 -6.72
C TRP A 114 10.10 27.69 -5.95
N GLY A 115 10.15 27.77 -4.62
CA GLY A 115 8.96 27.72 -3.77
C GLY A 115 8.31 26.34 -3.73
N ILE A 116 7.31 26.19 -2.85
CA ILE A 116 6.72 24.88 -2.54
C ILE A 116 6.11 24.21 -3.78
N ALA A 117 5.14 24.85 -4.44
CA ALA A 117 4.35 24.21 -5.50
C ALA A 117 5.21 23.68 -6.66
N LYS A 118 6.16 24.50 -7.15
CA LYS A 118 7.05 24.10 -8.25
C LYS A 118 8.07 23.06 -7.82
N THR A 119 8.57 23.13 -6.58
CA THR A 119 9.45 22.11 -6.02
C THR A 119 8.78 20.75 -6.03
N ILE A 120 7.56 20.62 -5.49
CA ILE A 120 6.91 19.31 -5.41
C ILE A 120 6.66 18.70 -6.80
N THR A 121 6.35 19.51 -7.83
CA THR A 121 6.20 19.00 -9.21
C THR A 121 7.49 18.47 -9.85
N LYS A 122 8.66 18.81 -9.29
CA LYS A 122 9.97 18.33 -9.75
C LYS A 122 10.43 17.05 -9.06
N LEU A 123 9.86 16.70 -7.90
CA LEU A 123 10.31 15.56 -7.12
C LEU A 123 9.84 14.25 -7.75
N GLU A 124 10.77 13.31 -7.93
CA GLU A 124 10.47 11.90 -8.15
C GLU A 124 10.89 11.14 -6.89
N GLY A 125 9.93 10.51 -6.22
CA GLY A 125 10.19 9.96 -4.89
C GLY A 125 8.95 9.40 -4.23
N MET A 126 9.18 8.75 -3.09
CA MET A 126 8.17 8.42 -2.10
C MET A 126 8.35 9.37 -0.92
N PHE A 127 7.31 10.05 -0.45
CA PHE A 127 7.47 11.11 0.53
C PHE A 127 6.19 11.51 1.27
N ALA A 128 6.36 11.84 2.54
CA ALA A 128 5.45 12.63 3.35
C ALA A 128 6.27 13.80 3.93
N ILE A 129 5.83 15.04 3.67
CA ILE A 129 6.60 16.25 4.01
C ILE A 129 5.72 17.21 4.79
N GLY A 130 6.22 17.67 5.94
CA GLY A 130 5.72 18.85 6.64
C GLY A 130 6.69 20.02 6.46
N ILE A 131 6.22 21.14 5.91
CA ILE A 131 7.01 22.33 5.59
C ILE A 131 6.44 23.51 6.36
N TYR A 132 7.25 24.16 7.20
CA TYR A 132 6.91 25.47 7.77
C TYR A 132 7.54 26.59 6.94
N ASP A 133 6.73 27.53 6.44
CA ASP A 133 7.19 28.79 5.84
C ASP A 133 7.20 29.88 6.91
N ASN A 134 8.39 30.35 7.26
CA ASN A 134 8.66 31.33 8.31
C ASN A 134 8.23 32.76 7.95
N ILE A 135 8.09 33.06 6.64
CA ILE A 135 7.67 34.37 6.13
C ILE A 135 6.14 34.43 6.07
N GLU A 136 5.53 33.42 5.45
CA GLU A 136 4.07 33.34 5.31
C GLU A 136 3.39 32.87 6.61
N ASP A 137 4.16 32.34 7.56
CA ASP A 137 3.70 31.77 8.84
C ASP A 137 2.62 30.71 8.63
N GLU A 138 2.91 29.78 7.71
CA GLU A 138 2.03 28.67 7.31
C GLU A 138 2.75 27.32 7.38
N VAL A 139 1.98 26.26 7.58
CA VAL A 139 2.44 24.88 7.41
C VAL A 139 1.82 24.30 6.15
N THR A 140 2.65 23.72 5.29
CA THR A 140 2.21 22.92 4.15
C THR A 140 2.51 21.44 4.41
N LEU A 141 1.49 20.61 4.25
CA LEU A 141 1.62 19.14 4.24
C LEU A 141 1.49 18.64 2.81
N THR A 142 2.35 17.71 2.41
CA THR A 142 2.23 17.04 1.11
C THR A 142 2.64 15.58 1.18
N ARG A 143 2.00 14.75 0.35
CA ARG A 143 2.23 13.31 0.23
C ARG A 143 2.53 12.96 -1.23
N ASP A 144 3.37 11.96 -1.44
CA ASP A 144 3.75 11.49 -2.76
C ASP A 144 2.53 11.07 -3.60
N PRO A 145 2.65 11.12 -4.94
CA PRO A 145 1.52 10.86 -5.84
C PRO A 145 0.86 9.50 -5.68
N GLN A 146 1.58 8.48 -5.21
CA GLN A 146 1.11 7.10 -5.11
C GLN A 146 0.67 6.70 -3.70
N GLY A 147 0.98 7.54 -2.70
CA GLY A 147 0.67 7.27 -1.31
C GLY A 147 1.60 6.26 -0.65
N GLU A 148 2.84 6.10 -1.12
CA GLU A 148 3.82 5.18 -0.55
C GLU A 148 4.16 5.50 0.90
N LYS A 149 4.19 6.78 1.29
CA LYS A 149 4.47 7.20 2.68
C LYS A 149 3.22 7.75 3.35
N PRO A 150 2.89 7.29 4.58
CA PRO A 150 1.71 7.75 5.29
C PRO A 150 1.91 9.14 5.90
N LEU A 151 0.84 9.94 5.91
CA LEU A 151 0.76 11.20 6.65
C LEU A 151 -0.68 11.40 7.13
N TYR A 152 -0.85 11.52 8.44
CA TYR A 152 -2.12 11.81 9.08
C TYR A 152 -2.10 13.20 9.67
N TYR A 153 -3.27 13.83 9.76
CA TYR A 153 -3.40 15.14 10.37
C TYR A 153 -4.75 15.31 11.06
N SER A 154 -4.79 16.19 12.04
CA SER A 154 -5.99 16.60 12.76
C SER A 154 -5.97 18.10 13.00
N ILE A 155 -7.15 18.71 13.03
CA ILE A 155 -7.34 20.10 13.42
C ILE A 155 -8.26 20.09 14.63
N SER A 156 -7.71 20.40 15.81
CA SER A 156 -8.47 20.47 17.06
C SER A 156 -8.17 21.79 17.77
N ASN A 157 -9.21 22.53 18.14
CA ASN A 157 -9.08 23.87 18.72
C ASN A 157 -8.20 24.82 17.89
N ASN A 158 -8.33 24.75 16.55
CA ASN A 158 -7.51 25.48 15.57
C ASN A 158 -6.00 25.15 15.61
N ILE A 159 -5.57 24.13 16.35
CA ILE A 159 -4.21 23.60 16.34
C ILE A 159 -4.14 22.49 15.30
N LEU A 160 -3.17 22.59 14.39
CA LEU A 160 -2.82 21.50 13.48
C LEU A 160 -1.88 20.53 14.17
N TYR A 161 -2.22 19.25 14.10
CA TYR A 161 -1.35 18.13 14.46
C TYR A 161 -1.14 17.27 13.23
N PHE A 162 0.07 16.77 13.00
CA PHE A 162 0.31 15.79 11.95
C PHE A 162 1.41 14.81 12.34
N ALA A 163 1.33 13.58 11.82
CA ALA A 163 2.35 12.56 12.03
C ALA A 163 2.30 11.44 10.99
N SER A 164 3.35 10.59 10.94
CA SER A 164 3.40 9.40 10.08
C SER A 164 2.46 8.26 10.51
N GLU A 165 2.06 8.22 11.78
CA GLU A 165 1.25 7.16 12.41
C GLU A 165 0.20 7.81 13.35
N LEU A 166 -1.01 7.25 13.39
CA LEU A 166 -2.10 7.56 14.32
C LEU A 166 -1.65 7.48 15.78
N LYS A 167 -0.86 6.47 16.18
CA LYS A 167 -0.33 6.35 17.56
C LYS A 167 0.51 7.54 18.00
N ALA A 168 1.03 8.35 17.08
CA ALA A 168 1.74 9.58 17.41
C ALA A 168 0.79 10.76 17.68
N LEU A 169 -0.48 10.65 17.29
CA LEU A 169 -1.52 11.66 17.47
C LEU A 169 -2.48 11.31 18.61
N THR A 170 -2.87 10.04 18.77
CA THR A 170 -3.80 9.58 19.81
C THR A 170 -3.39 9.92 21.25
N PRO A 171 -2.10 10.02 21.64
CA PRO A 171 -1.74 10.37 23.00
C PRO A 171 -1.85 11.87 23.31
N ILE A 172 -2.06 12.70 22.29
CA ILE A 172 -2.13 14.17 22.38
C ILE A 172 -3.46 14.73 21.86
N LEU A 173 -4.38 13.86 21.43
CA LEU A 173 -5.72 14.20 20.95
C LEU A 173 -6.77 13.39 21.71
N THR A 174 -7.97 13.96 21.82
CA THR A 174 -9.16 13.20 22.17
C THR A 174 -9.76 12.64 20.89
N THR A 175 -9.95 11.33 20.83
CA THR A 175 -10.43 10.64 19.63
C THR A 175 -11.64 9.77 19.90
N SER A 176 -12.56 9.69 18.94
CA SER A 176 -13.73 8.80 18.93
C SER A 176 -13.67 7.83 17.75
N ILE A 177 -14.28 6.65 17.88
CA ILE A 177 -14.32 5.67 16.78
C ILE A 177 -15.39 6.06 15.77
N SER A 178 -15.01 6.08 14.50
CA SER A 178 -15.92 6.38 13.39
C SER A 178 -16.70 5.13 13.00
N THR A 179 -18.02 5.11 13.24
CA THR A 179 -18.91 4.02 12.80
C THR A 179 -18.87 3.83 11.27
N THR A 180 -18.67 4.92 10.51
CA THR A 180 -18.49 4.86 9.06
C THR A 180 -17.21 4.13 8.68
N SER A 181 -16.10 4.40 9.37
CA SER A 181 -14.83 3.73 9.11
C SER A 181 -14.85 2.27 9.54
N VAL A 182 -15.61 1.93 10.59
CA VAL A 182 -15.86 0.53 11.00
C VAL A 182 -16.63 -0.24 9.91
N LEU A 183 -17.71 0.35 9.37
CA LEU A 183 -18.45 -0.21 8.25
C LEU A 183 -17.55 -0.45 7.04
N GLU A 184 -16.75 0.55 6.70
CA GLU A 184 -15.78 0.48 5.62
C GLU A 184 -14.76 -0.63 5.88
N PHE A 185 -14.13 -0.67 7.05
CA PHE A 185 -13.17 -1.70 7.39
C PHE A 185 -13.76 -3.12 7.29
N LEU A 186 -14.97 -3.36 7.79
CA LEU A 186 -15.62 -4.67 7.72
C LEU A 186 -15.89 -5.11 6.28
N ASP A 187 -16.12 -4.16 5.38
CA ASP A 187 -16.35 -4.40 3.96
C ASP A 187 -15.05 -4.61 3.15
N TYR A 188 -14.04 -3.77 3.38
CA TYR A 188 -12.84 -3.69 2.56
C TYR A 188 -11.66 -4.48 3.15
N GLY A 189 -11.64 -4.72 4.47
CA GLY A 189 -10.49 -5.23 5.25
C GLY A 189 -9.43 -4.17 5.56
N TYR A 190 -9.69 -2.91 5.19
CA TYR A 190 -8.83 -1.74 5.40
C TYR A 190 -9.69 -0.47 5.33
N ILE A 191 -9.17 0.65 5.82
CA ILE A 191 -9.84 1.96 5.79
C ILE A 191 -9.19 2.82 4.70
N LYS A 192 -9.98 3.52 3.88
CA LYS A 192 -9.46 4.31 2.76
C LYS A 192 -9.26 5.76 3.17
N ALA A 193 -8.16 6.36 2.71
CA ALA A 193 -7.99 7.80 2.78
C ALA A 193 -9.18 8.54 2.11
N PRO A 194 -9.67 9.65 2.68
CA PRO A 194 -9.09 10.39 3.80
C PRO A 194 -9.49 9.88 5.19
N ASN A 195 -10.37 8.87 5.28
CA ASN A 195 -10.83 8.37 6.57
C ASN A 195 -9.71 7.65 7.33
N THR A 196 -9.86 7.61 8.64
CA THR A 196 -9.12 6.71 9.55
C THR A 196 -10.13 6.05 10.48
N ILE A 197 -9.70 5.12 11.33
CA ILE A 197 -10.58 4.57 12.38
C ILE A 197 -11.10 5.64 13.36
N TYR A 198 -10.43 6.79 13.46
CA TYR A 198 -10.80 7.90 14.35
C TYR A 198 -11.53 9.02 13.60
N SER A 199 -12.60 9.55 14.18
CA SER A 199 -13.42 10.60 13.55
C SER A 199 -12.70 11.94 13.40
N GLU A 200 -11.69 12.20 14.24
CA GLU A 200 -10.99 13.48 14.36
C GLU A 200 -9.69 13.53 13.57
N ILE A 201 -9.27 12.42 12.96
CA ILE A 201 -8.00 12.31 12.26
C ILE A 201 -8.25 11.90 10.81
N ASP A 202 -7.76 12.72 9.88
CA ASP A 202 -7.77 12.43 8.45
C ASP A 202 -6.41 11.87 8.03
N GLN A 203 -6.39 10.95 7.08
CA GLN A 203 -5.20 10.62 6.30
C GLN A 203 -5.09 11.55 5.08
N LEU A 204 -3.92 12.12 4.84
CA LEU A 204 -3.67 12.91 3.65
C LEU A 204 -3.73 12.01 2.40
N THR A 205 -4.56 12.36 1.42
CA THR A 205 -4.73 11.53 0.22
C THR A 205 -3.50 11.59 -0.68
N PRO A 206 -3.24 10.54 -1.50
CA PRO A 206 -2.11 10.52 -2.42
C PRO A 206 -2.05 11.75 -3.34
N GLY A 207 -0.84 12.29 -3.51
CA GLY A 207 -0.55 13.43 -4.37
C GLY A 207 -1.21 14.75 -3.95
N GLN A 208 -1.64 14.85 -2.70
CA GLN A 208 -2.30 16.03 -2.16
C GLN A 208 -1.29 16.98 -1.52
N LEU A 209 -1.54 18.28 -1.69
CA LEU A 209 -0.91 19.36 -0.93
C LEU A 209 -2.00 20.12 -0.17
N ILE A 210 -1.80 20.36 1.13
CA ILE A 210 -2.69 21.16 1.97
C ILE A 210 -1.87 22.22 2.71
N LYS A 211 -2.39 23.45 2.74
CA LYS A 211 -1.83 24.56 3.51
C LYS A 211 -2.66 24.90 4.74
N PHE A 212 -1.99 25.33 5.80
CA PHE A 212 -2.58 25.75 7.06
C PHE A 212 -1.95 27.07 7.50
N ASN A 213 -2.76 28.12 7.59
CA ASN A 213 -2.34 29.43 8.11
C ASN A 213 -2.94 29.66 9.52
N ARG A 214 -2.51 30.72 10.21
CA ARG A 214 -3.03 31.05 11.55
C ARG A 214 -4.44 31.62 11.60
N GLN A 215 -4.90 32.28 10.54
CA GLN A 215 -6.11 33.12 10.60
C GLN A 215 -7.42 32.41 10.23
N ARG A 216 -7.36 31.26 9.54
CA ARG A 216 -8.42 30.23 9.40
C ARG A 216 -8.07 29.29 8.25
N THR A 217 -8.45 28.04 8.42
CA THR A 217 -8.30 26.85 7.56
C THR A 217 -8.60 27.06 6.07
N ASN A 218 -7.72 27.70 5.32
CA ASN A 218 -7.75 27.57 3.86
C ASN A 218 -7.01 26.29 3.48
N LYS A 219 -7.71 25.15 3.58
CA LYS A 219 -7.32 23.91 2.89
C LYS A 219 -7.34 24.21 1.38
N SER A 220 -6.28 24.82 0.85
CA SER A 220 -6.06 24.85 -0.59
C SER A 220 -5.54 23.47 -0.98
N VAL A 221 -6.44 22.65 -1.49
CA VAL A 221 -6.12 21.30 -1.94
C VAL A 221 -5.71 21.36 -3.39
N THR A 222 -4.45 21.09 -3.68
CA THR A 222 -3.97 20.87 -5.05
C THR A 222 -3.59 19.40 -5.19
N LYS A 223 -4.09 18.73 -6.23
CA LYS A 223 -3.59 17.40 -6.63
C LYS A 223 -2.47 17.58 -7.65
N HIS A 224 -1.41 16.80 -7.56
CA HIS A 224 -0.41 16.76 -8.62
C HIS A 224 -1.05 16.29 -9.92
N ALA A 225 -0.83 17.03 -11.01
CA ALA A 225 -1.19 16.57 -12.33
C ALA A 225 -0.23 15.43 -12.71
N THR A 226 -0.74 14.21 -12.83
CA THR A 226 -0.04 13.17 -13.58
C THR A 226 -0.12 13.56 -15.04
N ASN A 227 1.00 13.96 -15.64
CA ASN A 227 1.05 14.28 -17.06
C ASN A 227 0.66 13.03 -17.86
N ARG A 228 -0.57 13.02 -18.40
CA ARG A 228 -1.00 11.97 -19.32
C ARG A 228 -0.32 12.21 -20.65
N ARG A 229 0.70 11.41 -20.96
CA ARG A 229 1.25 11.35 -22.31
C ARG A 229 0.36 10.43 -23.15
N ASN A 230 -0.47 11.00 -24.02
CA ASN A 230 -1.07 10.21 -25.11
C ASN A 230 0.00 10.03 -26.18
N GLN A 231 0.80 8.97 -26.04
CA GLN A 231 1.86 8.63 -27.00
C GLN A 231 1.60 7.26 -27.60
N SER A 232 1.83 7.16 -28.91
CA SER A 232 1.89 5.88 -29.60
C SER A 232 3.24 5.24 -29.31
N HIS A 233 3.22 3.98 -28.87
CA HIS A 233 4.44 3.22 -28.57
C HIS A 233 4.80 2.35 -29.78
N GLU A 234 5.92 2.64 -30.44
CA GLU A 234 6.42 1.83 -31.57
C GLU A 234 6.98 0.50 -31.10
N ASN A 235 7.81 0.53 -30.05
CA ASN A 235 8.37 -0.66 -29.41
C ASN A 235 8.13 -0.64 -27.89
N PRO A 236 6.91 -1.00 -27.45
CA PRO A 236 6.52 -0.89 -26.04
C PRO A 236 7.41 -1.71 -25.09
N THR A 237 7.97 -2.84 -25.56
CA THR A 237 8.78 -3.71 -24.71
C THR A 237 10.16 -3.11 -24.44
N ASP A 238 10.80 -2.50 -25.44
CA ASP A 238 12.08 -1.79 -25.24
C ASP A 238 11.90 -0.58 -24.33
N GLU A 239 10.88 0.23 -24.59
CA GLU A 239 10.59 1.42 -23.78
C GLU A 239 10.33 1.06 -22.31
N LEU A 240 9.54 0.01 -22.06
CA LEU A 240 9.27 -0.43 -20.69
C LEU A 240 10.53 -0.98 -19.99
N ASP A 241 11.38 -1.69 -20.72
CA ASP A 241 12.65 -2.20 -20.20
C ASP A 241 13.55 -1.07 -19.73
N ASP A 242 13.72 -0.02 -20.55
CA ASP A 242 14.50 1.17 -20.23
C ASP A 242 13.93 1.93 -19.01
N LEU A 243 12.60 2.11 -18.97
CA LEU A 243 11.92 2.79 -17.87
C LEU A 243 12.09 2.05 -16.54
N ILE A 244 11.91 0.72 -16.53
CA ILE A 244 12.12 -0.08 -15.31
C ILE A 244 13.60 -0.08 -14.92
N ASN A 245 14.52 -0.15 -15.89
CA ASN A 245 15.94 -0.12 -15.62
C ASN A 245 16.38 1.16 -14.91
N GLU A 246 16.00 2.33 -15.45
CA GLU A 246 16.31 3.61 -14.84
C GLU A 246 15.64 3.76 -13.47
N SER A 247 14.38 3.35 -13.33
CA SER A 247 13.66 3.39 -12.06
C SER A 247 14.31 2.54 -10.96
N VAL A 248 14.77 1.33 -11.31
CA VAL A 248 15.51 0.45 -10.39
C VAL A 248 16.84 1.09 -10.01
N LYS A 249 17.61 1.60 -10.98
CA LYS A 249 18.90 2.26 -10.75
C LYS A 249 18.79 3.42 -9.77
N LEU A 250 17.78 4.28 -9.92
CA LEU A 250 17.56 5.39 -8.99
C LEU A 250 17.25 4.89 -7.57
N ARG A 251 16.46 3.82 -7.43
CA ARG A 251 16.09 3.24 -6.13
C ARG A 251 17.19 2.43 -5.46
N LEU A 252 18.26 2.09 -6.16
CA LEU A 252 19.44 1.45 -5.57
C LEU A 252 20.40 2.44 -4.89
N GLN A 253 20.20 3.76 -5.05
CA GLN A 253 21.06 4.78 -4.45
C GLN A 253 20.90 4.80 -2.92
N ALA A 254 21.91 4.36 -2.18
CA ALA A 254 21.95 4.40 -0.72
C ALA A 254 23.40 4.33 -0.21
N ASP A 255 23.67 4.91 0.97
CA ASP A 255 24.97 4.78 1.67
C ASP A 255 25.03 3.54 2.57
N VAL A 256 24.03 2.67 2.46
CA VAL A 256 23.85 1.44 3.25
C VAL A 256 23.53 0.26 2.34
N SER A 257 23.63 -0.96 2.86
CA SER A 257 23.34 -2.16 2.09
C SER A 257 21.87 -2.22 1.64
N VAL A 258 21.69 -2.52 0.34
CA VAL A 258 20.40 -2.69 -0.33
C VAL A 258 20.22 -4.17 -0.69
N GLY A 259 19.01 -4.69 -0.52
CA GLY A 259 18.60 -6.02 -0.98
C GLY A 259 17.32 -5.97 -1.80
N CYS A 260 16.79 -7.14 -2.16
CA CYS A 260 15.50 -7.29 -2.85
C CYS A 260 14.65 -8.38 -2.21
N PHE A 261 13.33 -8.20 -2.17
CA PHE A 261 12.42 -9.31 -1.98
C PHE A 261 12.31 -10.12 -3.27
N LEU A 262 12.38 -11.45 -3.15
CA LEU A 262 12.25 -12.38 -4.27
C LEU A 262 11.18 -13.39 -3.94
N SER A 263 10.20 -13.59 -4.82
CA SER A 263 9.14 -14.60 -4.62
C SER A 263 9.07 -15.62 -5.75
N GLY A 264 10.02 -15.54 -6.69
CA GLY A 264 9.96 -16.28 -7.95
C GLY A 264 8.82 -15.84 -8.88
N GLY A 265 8.02 -14.83 -8.50
CA GLY A 265 6.98 -14.24 -9.34
C GLY A 265 7.54 -13.27 -10.38
N ILE A 266 6.70 -12.89 -11.36
CA ILE A 266 7.10 -12.01 -12.47
C ILE A 266 7.73 -10.70 -11.99
N ASP A 267 7.08 -10.01 -11.06
CA ASP A 267 7.41 -8.61 -10.73
C ASP A 267 8.66 -8.52 -9.83
N SER A 268 8.72 -9.35 -8.80
CA SER A 268 9.89 -9.47 -7.91
C SER A 268 11.11 -10.03 -8.65
N SER A 269 10.93 -11.00 -9.56
CA SER A 269 12.05 -11.52 -10.36
C SER A 269 12.56 -10.51 -11.37
N LEU A 270 11.68 -9.71 -11.99
CA LEU A 270 12.08 -8.66 -12.92
C LEU A 270 12.91 -7.58 -12.23
N THR A 271 12.40 -7.07 -11.11
CA THR A 271 13.10 -6.05 -10.32
C THR A 271 14.42 -6.56 -9.75
N ALA A 272 14.47 -7.80 -9.24
CA ALA A 272 15.71 -8.44 -8.79
C ALA A 272 16.71 -8.66 -9.94
N ALA A 273 16.25 -9.09 -11.11
CA ALA A 273 17.10 -9.30 -12.27
C ALA A 273 17.76 -8.01 -12.74
N ILE A 274 17.01 -6.92 -12.84
CA ILE A 274 17.55 -5.60 -13.19
C ILE A 274 18.48 -5.10 -12.08
N ALA A 275 18.11 -5.24 -10.82
CA ALA A 275 18.96 -4.83 -9.69
C ALA A 275 20.29 -5.58 -9.67
N SER A 276 20.30 -6.88 -9.99
CA SER A 276 21.51 -7.71 -10.03
C SER A 276 22.53 -7.26 -11.09
N LYS A 277 22.07 -6.60 -12.17
CA LYS A 277 22.96 -5.99 -13.17
C LYS A 277 23.68 -4.76 -12.63
N HIS A 278 23.03 -3.99 -11.75
CA HIS A 278 23.61 -2.79 -11.13
C HIS A 278 24.45 -3.12 -9.90
N ILE A 279 24.19 -4.25 -9.23
CA ILE A 279 24.97 -4.75 -8.08
C ILE A 279 25.43 -6.20 -8.36
N PRO A 280 26.40 -6.39 -9.28
CA PRO A 280 26.84 -7.73 -9.67
C PRO A 280 27.51 -8.46 -8.49
N ASN A 281 27.15 -9.73 -8.29
CA ASN A 281 27.70 -10.63 -7.25
C ASN A 281 27.57 -10.13 -5.80
N GLY A 282 26.76 -9.09 -5.55
CA GLY A 282 26.60 -8.50 -4.22
C GLY A 282 25.14 -8.25 -3.81
N LEU A 283 24.18 -8.45 -4.73
CA LEU A 283 22.77 -8.25 -4.41
C LEU A 283 22.27 -9.35 -3.48
N LYS A 284 21.77 -8.94 -2.31
CA LYS A 284 21.11 -9.82 -1.34
C LYS A 284 19.63 -9.98 -1.71
N THR A 285 19.14 -11.21 -1.75
CA THR A 285 17.73 -11.51 -2.04
C THR A 285 17.09 -12.32 -0.91
N PHE A 286 15.83 -12.02 -0.60
CA PHE A 286 15.12 -12.62 0.53
C PHE A 286 13.78 -13.21 0.11
N SER A 287 13.52 -14.44 0.58
CA SER A 287 12.25 -15.14 0.37
C SER A 287 11.75 -15.76 1.66
N ILE A 288 10.44 -15.95 1.74
CA ILE A 288 9.83 -16.79 2.76
C ILE A 288 8.94 -17.84 2.11
N GLY A 289 8.89 -19.00 2.73
CA GLY A 289 8.05 -20.13 2.35
C GLY A 289 7.20 -20.60 3.52
N PHE A 290 6.49 -21.70 3.34
CA PHE A 290 5.63 -22.29 4.37
C PHE A 290 5.87 -23.80 4.44
N GLU A 291 5.68 -24.38 5.63
CA GLU A 291 5.78 -25.84 5.80
C GLU A 291 4.75 -26.61 4.96
N ASP A 292 3.58 -26.03 4.66
CA ASP A 292 2.62 -26.61 3.72
C ASP A 292 3.08 -26.37 2.27
N PRO A 293 3.44 -27.44 1.52
CA PRO A 293 3.93 -27.32 0.15
C PRO A 293 2.93 -26.68 -0.82
N LYS A 294 1.64 -26.63 -0.48
CA LYS A 294 0.63 -25.93 -1.31
C LYS A 294 0.90 -24.43 -1.39
N PHE A 295 1.47 -23.85 -0.34
CA PHE A 295 1.70 -22.41 -0.19
C PHE A 295 3.17 -22.02 -0.36
N ASP A 296 4.08 -22.99 -0.46
CA ASP A 296 5.51 -22.74 -0.61
C ASP A 296 5.91 -22.43 -2.06
N GLU A 297 6.46 -21.23 -2.27
CA GLU A 297 7.03 -20.80 -3.56
C GLU A 297 8.57 -20.65 -3.50
N THR A 298 9.22 -21.03 -2.39
CA THR A 298 10.66 -20.77 -2.17
C THR A 298 11.58 -21.49 -3.14
N ILE A 299 11.29 -22.73 -3.50
CA ILE A 299 12.05 -23.50 -4.50
C ILE A 299 12.24 -22.69 -5.79
N TYR A 300 11.19 -21.98 -6.21
CA TYR A 300 11.25 -21.18 -7.41
C TYR A 300 12.03 -19.88 -7.24
N ALA A 301 11.98 -19.29 -6.04
CA ALA A 301 12.79 -18.13 -5.74
C ALA A 301 14.28 -18.50 -5.71
N GLU A 302 14.62 -19.68 -5.20
CA GLU A 302 15.98 -20.24 -5.20
C GLU A 302 16.49 -20.50 -6.63
N GLU A 303 15.65 -21.05 -7.52
CA GLU A 303 16.01 -21.21 -8.94
C GLU A 303 16.31 -19.87 -9.62
N VAL A 304 15.46 -18.86 -9.39
CA VAL A 304 15.67 -17.51 -9.94
C VAL A 304 16.94 -16.90 -9.35
N ALA A 305 17.14 -16.98 -8.04
CA ALA A 305 18.32 -16.46 -7.37
C ALA A 305 19.61 -17.10 -7.89
N SER A 306 19.60 -18.42 -8.11
CA SER A 306 20.72 -19.17 -8.68
C SER A 306 21.07 -18.65 -10.09
N LYS A 307 20.07 -18.38 -10.93
CA LYS A 307 20.29 -17.82 -12.27
C LYS A 307 20.81 -16.38 -12.25
N LEU A 308 20.42 -15.60 -11.25
CA LEU A 308 20.88 -14.22 -11.07
C LEU A 308 22.22 -14.11 -10.35
N GLY A 309 22.71 -15.20 -9.72
CA GLY A 309 23.94 -15.17 -8.93
C GLY A 309 23.83 -14.30 -7.67
N THR A 310 22.65 -14.20 -7.07
CA THR A 310 22.40 -13.37 -5.88
C THR A 310 22.74 -14.09 -4.58
N ASP A 311 23.12 -13.34 -3.54
CA ASP A 311 23.25 -13.85 -2.16
C ASP A 311 21.85 -14.07 -1.57
N HIS A 312 21.33 -15.28 -1.72
CA HIS A 312 19.94 -15.62 -1.42
C HIS A 312 19.75 -16.18 -0.02
N THR A 313 18.76 -15.66 0.69
CA THR A 313 18.32 -16.19 1.98
C THR A 313 16.82 -16.50 1.92
N SER A 314 16.47 -17.77 2.06
CA SER A 314 15.09 -18.24 2.23
C SER A 314 14.83 -18.63 3.69
N HIS A 315 13.58 -18.51 4.15
CA HIS A 315 13.14 -19.00 5.46
C HIS A 315 11.77 -19.66 5.35
N ILE A 316 11.66 -20.94 5.73
CA ILE A 316 10.40 -21.69 5.75
C ILE A 316 9.68 -21.39 7.07
N LEU A 317 8.46 -20.86 6.97
CA LEU A 317 7.65 -20.47 8.12
C LEU A 317 6.78 -21.62 8.60
N SER A 318 6.84 -21.86 9.90
CA SER A 318 5.87 -22.69 10.61
C SER A 318 4.56 -21.94 10.87
N ALA A 319 3.48 -22.68 11.06
CA ALA A 319 2.21 -22.11 11.51
C ALA A 319 2.41 -21.34 12.82
N GLN A 320 3.15 -21.89 13.78
CA GLN A 320 3.36 -21.27 15.09
C GLN A 320 4.08 -19.92 14.99
N GLU A 321 5.09 -19.78 14.11
CA GLU A 321 5.74 -18.49 13.86
C GLU A 321 4.76 -17.46 13.32
N CYS A 322 3.91 -17.85 12.36
CA CYS A 322 2.90 -16.96 11.79
C CYS A 322 1.89 -16.51 12.87
N LEU A 323 1.43 -17.44 13.70
CA LEU A 323 0.47 -17.17 14.78
C LEU A 323 1.07 -16.28 15.88
N SER A 324 2.37 -16.44 16.16
CA SER A 324 3.06 -15.61 17.15
C SER A 324 3.10 -14.12 16.78
N MET A 325 2.87 -13.78 15.50
CA MET A 325 2.82 -12.39 15.05
C MET A 325 1.48 -11.70 15.37
N ILE A 326 0.41 -12.45 15.56
CA ILE A 326 -0.95 -11.92 15.70
C ILE A 326 -1.08 -10.88 16.82
N PRO A 327 -0.56 -11.12 18.04
CA PRO A 327 -0.64 -10.12 19.12
C PRO A 327 0.04 -8.78 18.80
N ALA A 328 1.00 -8.76 17.88
CA ALA A 328 1.70 -7.54 17.50
C ALA A 328 1.00 -6.76 16.37
N LEU A 329 0.07 -7.37 15.63
CA LEU A 329 -0.56 -6.76 14.46
C LEU A 329 -1.25 -5.41 14.77
N PRO A 330 -2.06 -5.28 15.85
CA PRO A 330 -2.66 -3.99 16.19
C PRO A 330 -1.67 -2.84 16.32
N GLY A 331 -0.55 -3.10 17.01
CA GLY A 331 0.49 -2.10 17.22
C GLY A 331 1.28 -1.78 15.94
N ILE A 332 1.45 -2.75 15.03
CA ILE A 332 2.15 -2.53 13.76
C ILE A 332 1.30 -1.70 12.79
N TYR A 333 0.02 -2.03 12.67
CA TYR A 333 -0.88 -1.46 11.67
C TYR A 333 -1.62 -0.21 12.11
N ASP A 334 -1.62 0.10 13.42
CA ASP A 334 -2.03 1.39 13.98
C ASP A 334 -3.56 1.65 13.96
N GLU A 335 -4.25 1.04 13.01
CA GLU A 335 -5.71 0.88 12.92
C GLU A 335 -6.06 -0.55 12.46
N PRO A 336 -7.33 -0.98 12.54
CA PRO A 336 -7.73 -2.31 12.07
C PRO A 336 -7.29 -2.57 10.62
N PHE A 337 -6.61 -3.69 10.40
CA PHE A 337 -6.10 -4.09 9.09
C PHE A 337 -6.17 -5.61 8.92
N ALA A 338 -6.72 -6.07 7.80
CA ALA A 338 -7.14 -7.46 7.63
C ALA A 338 -6.65 -8.13 6.35
N ASP A 339 -5.64 -7.60 5.65
CA ASP A 339 -4.97 -8.38 4.60
C ASP A 339 -4.23 -9.57 5.25
N PRO A 340 -4.58 -10.83 4.97
CA PRO A 340 -3.95 -11.99 5.60
C PRO A 340 -2.45 -12.08 5.33
N SER A 341 -1.98 -11.52 4.22
CA SER A 341 -0.57 -11.49 3.86
C SER A 341 0.25 -10.49 4.67
N GLN A 342 -0.37 -9.74 5.60
CA GLN A 342 0.33 -8.89 6.56
C GLN A 342 1.36 -9.66 7.39
N ILE A 343 1.02 -10.89 7.81
CA ILE A 343 1.89 -11.76 8.62
C ILE A 343 3.17 -12.15 7.86
N PRO A 344 3.08 -12.80 6.68
CA PRO A 344 4.27 -13.14 5.92
C PRO A 344 5.06 -11.89 5.48
N THR A 345 4.38 -10.76 5.20
CA THR A 345 5.08 -9.50 4.87
C THR A 345 5.97 -9.03 6.03
N ILE A 346 5.48 -9.07 7.27
CA ILE A 346 6.31 -8.71 8.45
C ILE A 346 7.49 -9.67 8.59
N LEU A 347 7.26 -10.97 8.37
CA LEU A 347 8.28 -12.00 8.56
C LEU A 347 9.40 -11.91 7.50
N VAL A 348 9.08 -11.64 6.23
CA VAL A 348 10.11 -11.38 5.21
C VAL A 348 10.86 -10.07 5.47
N CYS A 349 10.19 -9.04 5.98
CA CYS A 349 10.85 -7.81 6.40
C CYS A 349 11.81 -8.05 7.57
N LYS A 350 11.39 -8.84 8.58
CA LYS A 350 12.26 -9.28 9.69
C LYS A 350 13.48 -10.04 9.19
N LEU A 351 13.31 -10.91 8.19
CA LEU A 351 14.41 -11.66 7.58
C LEU A 351 15.40 -10.71 6.89
N ALA A 352 14.92 -9.85 5.99
CA ALA A 352 15.75 -8.91 5.24
C ALA A 352 16.48 -7.93 6.17
N ARG A 353 15.80 -7.43 7.20
CA ARG A 353 16.37 -6.44 8.14
C ARG A 353 17.62 -6.93 8.86
N LYS A 354 17.80 -8.24 9.02
CA LYS A 354 19.03 -8.83 9.60
C LYS A 354 20.28 -8.46 8.79
N SER A 355 20.14 -8.18 7.49
CA SER A 355 21.26 -7.99 6.57
C SER A 355 21.26 -6.65 5.85
N VAL A 356 20.11 -5.99 5.68
CA VAL A 356 19.98 -4.74 4.92
C VAL A 356 19.11 -3.71 5.64
N LYS A 357 19.30 -2.43 5.33
CA LYS A 357 18.41 -1.33 5.76
C LYS A 357 17.39 -0.93 4.67
N VAL A 358 17.66 -1.30 3.41
CA VAL A 358 16.80 -1.02 2.25
C VAL A 358 16.49 -2.30 1.50
N ALA A 359 15.25 -2.49 1.07
CA ALA A 359 14.82 -3.58 0.21
C ALA A 359 14.00 -3.08 -1.00
N ILE A 360 14.35 -3.52 -2.20
CA ILE A 360 13.52 -3.34 -3.40
C ILE A 360 12.35 -4.33 -3.34
N SER A 361 11.14 -3.86 -3.62
CA SER A 361 9.96 -4.68 -3.77
C SER A 361 9.41 -4.64 -5.20
N GLY A 362 8.79 -5.75 -5.61
CA GLY A 362 8.12 -5.90 -6.90
C GLY A 362 6.64 -5.52 -6.91
N ASP A 363 6.15 -4.82 -5.89
CA ASP A 363 4.74 -4.40 -5.80
C ASP A 363 4.32 -3.47 -6.97
N ALA A 364 3.01 -3.22 -7.11
CA ALA A 364 2.36 -2.43 -8.17
C ALA A 364 2.33 -3.05 -9.58
N GLY A 365 3.07 -4.14 -9.84
CA GLY A 365 3.05 -4.80 -11.15
C GLY A 365 1.68 -5.34 -11.56
N ASP A 366 0.91 -5.85 -10.59
CA ASP A 366 -0.42 -6.39 -10.84
C ASP A 366 -1.45 -5.28 -11.15
N GLU A 367 -1.39 -4.15 -10.44
CA GLU A 367 -2.28 -2.99 -10.58
C GLU A 367 -2.02 -2.18 -11.86
N LEU A 368 -0.76 -2.12 -12.32
CA LEU A 368 -0.39 -1.38 -13.52
C LEU A 368 -0.61 -2.19 -14.81
N PHE A 369 -0.26 -3.48 -14.77
CA PHE A 369 -0.19 -4.32 -15.98
C PHE A 369 -1.20 -5.47 -16.01
N GLY A 370 -2.14 -5.51 -15.08
CA GLY A 370 -3.28 -6.42 -15.14
C GLY A 370 -2.95 -7.84 -14.69
N GLY A 371 -2.55 -8.00 -13.43
CA GLY A 371 -2.11 -9.28 -12.88
C GLY A 371 -3.16 -10.14 -12.17
N TYR A 372 -4.20 -9.52 -11.60
CA TYR A 372 -5.25 -10.23 -10.87
C TYR A 372 -6.30 -10.92 -11.77
N ASN A 373 -6.91 -12.00 -11.27
CA ASN A 373 -8.02 -12.69 -11.92
C ASN A 373 -9.24 -11.78 -12.18
N ARG A 374 -9.43 -10.75 -11.34
CA ARG A 374 -10.48 -9.73 -11.55
C ARG A 374 -10.28 -8.94 -12.84
N HIS A 375 -9.03 -8.71 -13.26
CA HIS A 375 -8.71 -8.04 -14.51
C HIS A 375 -9.08 -8.87 -15.75
N VAL A 376 -8.76 -10.17 -15.73
CA VAL A 376 -9.17 -11.10 -16.78
C VAL A 376 -10.70 -11.19 -16.87
N THR A 377 -11.37 -11.17 -15.71
CA THR A 377 -12.84 -11.16 -15.62
C THR A 377 -13.43 -9.89 -16.22
N ALA A 378 -12.86 -8.72 -15.90
CA ALA A 378 -13.28 -7.44 -16.47
C ALA A 378 -13.15 -7.41 -18.01
N GLN A 379 -12.02 -7.88 -18.55
CA GLN A 379 -11.80 -7.97 -20.00
C GLN A 379 -12.84 -8.87 -20.69
N LYS A 380 -13.14 -10.05 -20.09
CA LYS A 380 -14.17 -10.95 -20.62
C LYS A 380 -15.58 -10.35 -20.52
N TRP A 381 -15.89 -9.71 -19.41
CA TRP A 381 -17.17 -9.05 -19.19
C TRP A 381 -17.40 -7.93 -20.20
N GLN A 382 -16.37 -7.13 -20.51
CA GLN A 382 -16.44 -6.09 -21.55
C GLN A 382 -16.80 -6.70 -22.91
N ASN A 383 -16.15 -7.80 -23.30
CA ASN A 383 -16.47 -8.49 -24.56
C ASN A 383 -17.91 -9.04 -24.57
N ALA A 384 -18.41 -9.49 -23.41
CA ALA A 384 -19.79 -9.96 -23.26
C ALA A 384 -20.83 -8.82 -23.33
N GLN A 385 -20.42 -7.55 -23.21
CA GLN A 385 -21.36 -6.43 -23.34
C GLN A 385 -21.89 -6.25 -24.78
N HIS A 386 -21.18 -6.79 -25.78
CA HIS A 386 -21.65 -6.82 -27.18
C HIS A 386 -22.81 -7.80 -27.44
N ILE A 387 -23.10 -8.70 -26.49
CA ILE A 387 -24.24 -9.62 -26.58
C ILE A 387 -25.55 -8.82 -26.38
N PRO A 388 -26.66 -9.07 -27.08
CA PRO A 388 -27.92 -8.40 -26.80
C PRO A 388 -28.45 -8.64 -25.37
N ASN A 389 -28.99 -7.61 -24.73
CA ASN A 389 -29.47 -7.66 -23.33
C ASN A 389 -30.48 -8.79 -23.01
N PRO A 390 -31.46 -9.11 -23.87
CA PRO A 390 -32.37 -10.23 -23.61
C PRO A 390 -31.62 -11.56 -23.47
N LEU A 391 -30.62 -11.81 -24.34
CA LEU A 391 -29.81 -13.02 -24.30
C LEU A 391 -28.92 -13.07 -23.06
N LYS A 392 -28.33 -11.93 -22.64
CA LYS A 392 -27.59 -11.84 -21.36
C LYS A 392 -28.48 -12.21 -20.18
N LYS A 393 -29.72 -11.69 -20.12
CA LYS A 393 -30.67 -11.99 -19.04
C LYS A 393 -31.05 -13.46 -19.00
N SER A 394 -31.31 -14.08 -20.16
CA SER A 394 -31.57 -15.52 -20.27
C SER A 394 -30.37 -16.35 -19.81
N LEU A 395 -29.16 -16.02 -20.25
CA LEU A 395 -27.94 -16.70 -19.82
C LEU A 395 -27.70 -16.54 -18.32
N ALA A 396 -27.92 -15.34 -17.76
CA ALA A 396 -27.81 -15.09 -16.33
C ALA A 396 -28.83 -15.92 -15.52
N ALA A 397 -30.08 -16.01 -15.99
CA ALA A 397 -31.12 -16.83 -15.37
C ALA A 397 -30.77 -18.32 -15.40
N ILE A 398 -30.27 -18.83 -16.53
CA ILE A 398 -29.80 -20.22 -16.67
C ILE A 398 -28.62 -20.50 -15.73
N CYS A 399 -27.67 -19.57 -15.62
CA CYS A 399 -26.50 -19.73 -14.74
C CYS A 399 -26.83 -19.61 -13.25
N SER A 400 -27.88 -18.86 -12.89
CA SER A 400 -28.36 -18.71 -11.51
C SER A 400 -29.36 -19.79 -11.08
N ALA A 401 -29.86 -20.64 -11.99
CA ALA A 401 -30.79 -21.71 -11.67
C ALA A 401 -30.08 -22.89 -11.00
N LYS A 402 -30.75 -23.57 -10.06
CA LYS A 402 -30.23 -24.84 -9.50
C LYS A 402 -30.08 -25.86 -10.63
N PRO A 403 -28.90 -26.47 -10.82
CA PRO A 403 -28.67 -27.37 -11.96
C PRO A 403 -29.54 -28.62 -11.83
N THR A 404 -30.35 -28.89 -12.86
CA THR A 404 -31.06 -30.16 -13.07
C THR A 404 -30.16 -31.17 -13.82
N ASN A 405 -30.39 -32.47 -13.68
CA ASN A 405 -29.52 -33.51 -14.29
C ASN A 405 -29.34 -33.37 -15.83
N GLY A 406 -30.32 -32.81 -16.55
CA GLY A 406 -30.24 -32.57 -18.01
C GLY A 406 -29.51 -31.29 -18.41
N SER A 407 -29.54 -30.24 -17.58
CA SER A 407 -28.89 -28.96 -17.86
C SER A 407 -27.38 -29.01 -17.68
N GLN A 408 -26.85 -29.95 -16.88
CA GLN A 408 -25.42 -30.12 -16.59
C GLN A 408 -24.54 -30.34 -17.84
N LYS A 409 -25.05 -30.93 -18.94
CA LYS A 409 -24.26 -31.12 -20.17
C LYS A 409 -24.06 -29.82 -20.94
N VAL A 410 -25.13 -29.05 -21.15
CA VAL A 410 -25.08 -27.72 -21.77
C VAL A 410 -24.24 -26.77 -20.93
N LEU A 411 -24.37 -26.91 -19.61
CA LEU A 411 -23.61 -26.17 -18.60
C LEU A 411 -22.11 -26.46 -18.66
N LYS A 412 -21.70 -27.73 -18.75
CA LYS A 412 -20.28 -28.12 -18.95
C LYS A 412 -19.71 -27.55 -20.24
N SER A 413 -20.48 -27.50 -21.33
CA SER A 413 -20.06 -26.88 -22.59
C SER A 413 -19.90 -25.36 -22.47
N LEU A 414 -20.80 -24.67 -21.76
CA LEU A 414 -20.70 -23.23 -21.47
C LEU A 414 -19.51 -22.89 -20.56
N ILE A 415 -19.24 -23.68 -19.53
CA ILE A 415 -18.05 -23.54 -18.66
C ILE A 415 -16.77 -23.72 -19.46
N ARG A 416 -16.73 -24.72 -20.35
CA ARG A 416 -15.57 -24.99 -21.23
C ARG A 416 -15.31 -23.82 -22.20
N LEU A 417 -16.37 -23.15 -22.65
CA LEU A 417 -16.31 -21.99 -23.54
C LEU A 417 -15.90 -20.69 -22.80
N LEU A 418 -16.37 -20.49 -21.57
CA LEU A 418 -16.17 -19.25 -20.81
C LEU A 418 -14.86 -19.20 -19.99
N SER A 419 -14.36 -20.33 -19.42
CA SER A 419 -12.92 -20.64 -19.13
C SER A 419 -12.63 -21.75 -18.08
N THR A 420 -11.56 -22.53 -18.37
CA THR A 420 -10.60 -23.37 -17.57
C THR A 420 -11.08 -24.41 -16.56
N ASN A 421 -10.66 -25.68 -16.74
CA ASN A 421 -10.43 -26.77 -15.76
C ASN A 421 -11.11 -26.65 -14.38
N VAL A 422 -12.40 -26.35 -14.35
CA VAL A 422 -13.18 -26.37 -13.11
C VAL A 422 -13.44 -27.83 -12.79
N LYS A 423 -12.95 -28.29 -11.63
CA LYS A 423 -13.32 -29.61 -11.12
C LYS A 423 -14.86 -29.69 -11.03
N PRO A 424 -15.49 -30.81 -11.43
CA PRO A 424 -16.94 -30.91 -11.51
C PRO A 424 -17.68 -30.47 -10.25
N GLU A 425 -17.09 -30.69 -9.07
CA GLU A 425 -17.65 -30.29 -7.77
C GLU A 425 -17.87 -28.76 -7.60
N ASN A 426 -17.09 -27.92 -8.29
CA ASN A 426 -17.17 -26.45 -8.13
C ASN A 426 -17.96 -25.75 -9.24
N ALA A 427 -18.51 -26.51 -10.19
CA ALA A 427 -19.15 -25.97 -11.38
C ALA A 427 -20.36 -25.08 -11.06
N SER A 428 -21.23 -25.50 -10.13
CA SER A 428 -22.43 -24.76 -9.72
C SER A 428 -22.10 -23.39 -9.12
N ALA A 429 -21.12 -23.32 -8.22
CA ALA A 429 -20.67 -22.09 -7.59
C ALA A 429 -20.05 -21.11 -8.61
N VAL A 430 -19.24 -21.62 -9.55
CA VAL A 430 -18.66 -20.82 -10.63
C VAL A 430 -19.74 -20.21 -11.53
N LEU A 431 -20.79 -20.97 -11.84
CA LEU A 431 -21.90 -20.48 -12.67
C LEU A 431 -22.77 -19.45 -11.95
N ALA A 432 -23.04 -19.67 -10.67
CA ALA A 432 -23.76 -18.69 -9.87
C ALA A 432 -23.01 -17.35 -9.91
N LYS A 433 -21.67 -17.37 -9.76
CA LYS A 433 -20.82 -16.17 -9.91
C LYS A 433 -20.93 -15.55 -11.31
N ILE A 434 -20.83 -16.34 -12.38
CA ILE A 434 -21.00 -15.85 -13.76
C ILE A 434 -22.38 -15.20 -13.95
N GLY A 435 -23.45 -15.84 -13.45
CA GLY A 435 -24.81 -15.31 -13.51
C GLY A 435 -24.94 -13.98 -12.77
N THR A 436 -24.28 -13.82 -11.63
CA THR A 436 -24.22 -12.55 -10.90
C THR A 436 -23.46 -11.48 -11.69
N TYR A 437 -22.31 -11.81 -12.29
CA TYR A 437 -21.52 -10.85 -13.08
C TYR A 437 -22.25 -10.38 -14.34
N LEU A 438 -23.02 -11.26 -14.98
CA LEU A 438 -23.85 -10.92 -16.15
C LEU A 438 -25.00 -9.96 -15.80
N LYS A 439 -25.42 -9.88 -14.52
CA LYS A 439 -26.43 -8.93 -14.03
C LYS A 439 -25.84 -7.55 -13.68
N CYS A 440 -24.51 -7.40 -13.73
CA CYS A 440 -23.86 -6.11 -13.55
C CYS A 440 -24.07 -5.25 -14.81
N ASP A 441 -24.45 -3.99 -14.59
CA ASP A 441 -24.76 -2.97 -15.59
C ASP A 441 -23.70 -1.86 -15.65
N SER A 442 -22.72 -1.89 -14.74
CA SER A 442 -21.59 -0.97 -14.71
C SER A 442 -20.30 -1.68 -14.28
N HIS A 443 -19.16 -1.10 -14.65
CA HIS A 443 -17.83 -1.56 -14.20
C HIS A 443 -17.73 -1.54 -12.67
N ASP A 444 -18.24 -0.49 -12.02
CA ASP A 444 -18.24 -0.38 -10.56
C ASP A 444 -18.99 -1.51 -9.88
N LYS A 445 -20.21 -1.79 -10.33
CA LYS A 445 -21.02 -2.87 -9.75
C LYS A 445 -20.33 -4.21 -9.94
N LEU A 446 -19.72 -4.45 -11.10
CA LEU A 446 -18.93 -5.66 -11.34
C LEU A 446 -17.74 -5.75 -10.38
N TYR A 447 -16.98 -4.67 -10.24
CA TYR A 447 -15.80 -4.60 -9.38
C TYR A 447 -16.14 -4.98 -7.93
N TYR A 448 -17.11 -4.29 -7.33
CA TYR A 448 -17.50 -4.56 -5.94
C TYR A 448 -18.11 -5.97 -5.76
N THR A 449 -18.83 -6.46 -6.76
CA THR A 449 -19.37 -7.83 -6.75
C THR A 449 -18.26 -8.88 -6.79
N ILE A 450 -17.21 -8.66 -7.59
CA ILE A 450 -16.05 -9.58 -7.65
C ILE A 450 -15.28 -9.55 -6.32
N MET A 451 -15.14 -8.37 -5.72
CA MET A 451 -14.45 -8.19 -4.45
C MET A 451 -15.25 -8.70 -3.24
N GLY A 452 -16.51 -9.15 -3.42
CA GLY A 452 -17.34 -9.68 -2.34
C GLY A 452 -17.83 -8.62 -1.35
N ARG A 453 -17.90 -7.35 -1.78
CA ARG A 453 -18.13 -6.20 -0.90
C ARG A 453 -19.62 -5.89 -0.70
N LEU A 454 -20.01 -5.62 0.56
CA LEU A 454 -21.30 -5.08 0.99
C LEU A 454 -21.50 -3.71 0.32
N GLN A 455 -22.58 -3.56 -0.44
CA GLN A 455 -22.79 -2.42 -1.35
C GLN A 455 -23.05 -1.05 -0.66
N THR A 456 -22.73 -0.90 0.62
CA THR A 456 -23.30 0.11 1.51
C THR A 456 -22.78 1.52 1.27
N GLN A 457 -21.59 1.70 0.69
CA GLN A 457 -21.12 3.02 0.25
C GLN A 457 -20.39 2.95 -1.10
N ARG A 458 -21.14 3.14 -2.18
CA ARG A 458 -20.57 3.38 -3.51
C ARG A 458 -20.06 4.81 -3.56
N ILE A 459 -18.74 5.01 -3.64
CA ILE A 459 -18.21 6.26 -4.17
C ILE A 459 -18.37 6.15 -5.69
N PRO A 460 -19.21 6.98 -6.34
CA PRO A 460 -19.36 6.94 -7.77
C PRO A 460 -18.00 7.24 -8.41
N ASP A 461 -17.49 6.33 -9.23
CA ASP A 461 -16.35 6.67 -10.08
C ASP A 461 -16.84 7.64 -11.16
N THR A 462 -16.48 8.91 -11.04
CA THR A 462 -16.85 9.96 -11.99
C THR A 462 -15.92 10.00 -13.19
N THR A 463 -14.91 9.14 -13.23
CA THR A 463 -13.94 9.10 -14.32
C THR A 463 -14.56 8.38 -15.53
N PRO A 464 -14.61 9.02 -16.71
CA PRO A 464 -15.07 8.33 -17.92
C PRO A 464 -14.06 7.24 -18.28
N HIS A 465 -14.49 5.99 -18.22
CA HIS A 465 -13.67 4.84 -18.62
C HIS A 465 -14.09 4.35 -19.99
N THR A 466 -13.11 4.09 -20.85
CA THR A 466 -13.35 3.55 -22.19
C THR A 466 -13.70 2.07 -22.18
N ASP A 467 -13.24 1.33 -21.17
CA ASP A 467 -13.44 -0.11 -21.04
C ASP A 467 -13.26 -0.61 -19.59
N ALA A 468 -13.79 -1.81 -19.32
CA ALA A 468 -13.81 -2.39 -17.97
C ALA A 468 -12.43 -2.67 -17.38
N LEU A 469 -11.45 -3.09 -18.20
CA LEU A 469 -10.12 -3.39 -17.69
C LEU A 469 -9.43 -2.10 -17.24
N SER A 470 -9.48 -1.05 -18.06
CA SER A 470 -8.94 0.26 -17.69
C SER A 470 -9.58 0.81 -16.41
N ALA A 471 -10.89 0.67 -16.26
CA ALA A 471 -11.61 1.07 -15.04
C ALA A 471 -11.09 0.34 -13.80
N PHE A 472 -10.87 -0.98 -13.89
CA PHE A 472 -10.37 -1.78 -12.78
C PHE A 472 -8.94 -1.39 -12.41
N LEU A 473 -8.05 -1.23 -13.40
CA LEU A 473 -6.65 -0.85 -13.14
C LEU A 473 -6.55 0.54 -12.50
N ILE A 474 -7.35 1.51 -12.97
CA ILE A 474 -7.40 2.86 -12.37
C ILE A 474 -7.91 2.79 -10.94
N LYS A 475 -8.94 1.98 -10.68
CA LYS A 475 -9.48 1.80 -9.33
C LYS A 475 -8.49 1.11 -8.41
N ASP A 476 -7.81 0.09 -8.91
CA ASP A 476 -6.77 -0.60 -8.16
C ASP A 476 -5.61 0.34 -7.83
N LEU A 477 -5.15 1.14 -8.79
CA LEU A 477 -4.08 2.12 -8.59
C LEU A 477 -4.45 3.24 -7.60
N ASN A 478 -5.68 3.74 -7.65
CA ASN A 478 -6.10 4.91 -6.85
C ASN A 478 -6.72 4.55 -5.49
N ASP A 479 -7.18 3.32 -5.29
CA ASP A 479 -7.85 2.87 -4.06
C ASP A 479 -7.13 1.66 -3.44
N TYR A 480 -7.08 0.52 -4.14
CA TYR A 480 -6.57 -0.73 -3.56
C TYR A 480 -5.07 -0.64 -3.20
N LEU A 481 -4.26 -0.11 -4.11
CA LEU A 481 -2.81 0.01 -3.96
C LEU A 481 -2.42 0.92 -2.78
N PRO A 482 -2.83 2.20 -2.72
CA PRO A 482 -2.42 3.11 -1.65
C PRO A 482 -2.97 2.75 -0.27
N ASN A 483 -4.18 2.19 -0.19
CA ASN A 483 -4.86 1.97 1.09
C ASN A 483 -4.60 0.56 1.64
N ASN A 484 -4.35 -0.43 0.79
CA ASN A 484 -4.09 -1.81 1.21
C ASN A 484 -2.62 -2.21 1.01
N ILE A 485 -2.17 -2.35 -0.23
CA ILE A 485 -0.85 -2.95 -0.53
C ILE A 485 0.30 -2.09 0.00
N LEU A 486 0.29 -0.78 -0.27
CA LEU A 486 1.35 0.13 0.18
C LEU A 486 1.32 0.32 1.70
N THR A 487 0.12 0.42 2.30
CA THR A 487 -0.05 0.40 3.76
C THR A 487 0.55 -0.86 4.37
N LYS A 488 0.23 -2.04 3.81
CA LYS A 488 0.75 -3.33 4.28
C LYS A 488 2.27 -3.33 4.31
N VAL A 489 2.88 -2.96 3.19
CA VAL A 489 4.33 -3.01 2.98
C VAL A 489 5.03 -1.97 3.85
N ASP A 490 4.56 -0.73 3.91
CA ASP A 490 5.18 0.32 4.74
C ASP A 490 5.11 -0.05 6.22
N ARG A 491 3.94 -0.44 6.76
CA ARG A 491 3.79 -0.78 8.18
C ARG A 491 4.60 -2.01 8.57
N ALA A 492 4.56 -3.06 7.74
CA ALA A 492 5.34 -4.27 7.98
C ALA A 492 6.84 -4.00 8.00
N ALA A 493 7.35 -3.33 6.97
CA ALA A 493 8.78 -3.02 6.87
C ALA A 493 9.23 -2.06 7.97
N MET A 494 8.40 -1.07 8.29
CA MET A 494 8.77 -0.08 9.29
C MET A 494 8.65 -0.54 10.73
N SER A 495 7.89 -1.60 11.01
CA SER A 495 7.90 -2.29 12.31
C SER A 495 9.30 -2.82 12.69
N VAL A 496 10.19 -2.98 11.70
CA VAL A 496 11.57 -3.44 11.89
C VAL A 496 12.60 -2.44 11.36
N SER A 497 12.21 -1.18 11.15
CA SER A 497 13.11 -0.15 10.61
C SER A 497 13.77 -0.53 9.27
N LEU A 498 13.02 -1.20 8.38
CA LEU A 498 13.44 -1.51 7.01
C LEU A 498 12.75 -0.56 6.04
N GLU A 499 13.50 0.09 5.18
CA GLU A 499 12.95 0.88 4.08
C GLU A 499 12.66 0.00 2.86
N THR A 500 11.46 0.10 2.31
CA THR A 500 11.09 -0.55 1.04
C THR A 500 10.98 0.48 -0.06
N ARG A 501 11.42 0.10 -1.27
CA ARG A 501 11.37 0.94 -2.48
C ARG A 501 10.73 0.17 -3.62
N ILE A 502 9.78 0.78 -4.33
CA ILE A 502 8.98 0.09 -5.35
C ILE A 502 9.25 0.72 -6.74
N PRO A 503 10.14 0.13 -7.58
CA PRO A 503 10.50 0.67 -8.89
C PRO A 503 9.33 0.84 -9.85
N LEU A 504 8.36 -0.07 -9.81
CA LEU A 504 7.22 -0.02 -10.73
C LEU A 504 6.32 1.21 -10.50
N LEU A 505 6.48 1.93 -9.37
CA LEU A 505 5.76 3.16 -9.06
C LEU A 505 6.40 4.45 -9.58
N SER A 506 7.46 4.38 -10.41
CA SER A 506 7.94 5.59 -11.08
C SER A 506 6.82 6.22 -11.93
N SER A 507 6.73 7.55 -11.89
CA SER A 507 5.72 8.32 -12.61
C SER A 507 5.75 8.07 -14.12
N ASP A 508 6.93 7.82 -14.68
CA ASP A 508 7.09 7.51 -16.10
C ASP A 508 6.55 6.10 -16.43
N ILE A 509 6.76 5.10 -15.57
CA ILE A 509 6.21 3.75 -15.73
C ILE A 509 4.68 3.78 -15.62
N ILE A 510 4.16 4.54 -14.65
CA ILE A 510 2.72 4.71 -14.48
C ILE A 510 2.11 5.40 -15.70
N SER A 511 2.72 6.49 -16.18
CA SER A 511 2.28 7.17 -17.39
C SER A 511 2.28 6.23 -18.59
N PHE A 512 3.35 5.46 -18.78
CA PHE A 512 3.47 4.45 -19.83
C PHE A 512 2.37 3.39 -19.71
N ALA A 513 2.15 2.84 -18.52
CA ALA A 513 1.11 1.83 -18.30
C ALA A 513 -0.29 2.38 -18.60
N HIS A 514 -0.57 3.66 -18.33
CA HIS A 514 -1.85 4.29 -18.66
C HIS A 514 -2.04 4.51 -20.17
N SER A 515 -0.99 4.87 -20.92
CA SER A 515 -1.06 5.05 -22.38
C SER A 515 -1.02 3.72 -23.15
N LEU A 516 -0.56 2.64 -22.50
CA LEU A 516 -0.42 1.33 -23.12
C LEU A 516 -1.77 0.67 -23.41
N SER A 517 -1.94 0.19 -24.65
CA SER A 517 -3.10 -0.60 -25.06
C SER A 517 -3.27 -1.88 -24.21
N ASN A 518 -4.50 -2.15 -23.79
CA ASN A 518 -4.85 -3.29 -22.94
C ASN A 518 -4.44 -4.66 -23.50
N LYS A 519 -4.26 -4.80 -24.82
CA LYS A 519 -3.74 -6.04 -25.45
C LYS A 519 -2.32 -6.42 -25.00
N TYR A 520 -1.54 -5.44 -24.54
CA TYR A 520 -0.18 -5.64 -24.01
C TYR A 520 -0.19 -5.90 -22.50
N LYS A 521 -1.27 -5.56 -21.80
CA LYS A 521 -1.47 -5.89 -20.39
C LYS A 521 -2.00 -7.31 -20.25
N ILE A 522 -3.09 -7.60 -20.96
CA ILE A 522 -3.74 -8.91 -20.98
C ILE A 522 -3.89 -9.40 -22.42
N ARG A 523 -3.27 -10.54 -22.73
CA ARG A 523 -3.36 -11.19 -24.05
C ARG A 523 -4.06 -12.55 -23.92
N GLY A 524 -5.34 -12.58 -24.24
CA GLY A 524 -6.16 -13.78 -24.03
C GLY A 524 -6.37 -14.06 -22.54
N ARG A 525 -5.70 -15.08 -22.01
CA ARG A 525 -5.68 -15.39 -20.55
C ARG A 525 -4.35 -15.03 -19.89
N GLU A 526 -3.37 -14.61 -20.67
CA GLU A 526 -2.06 -14.25 -20.16
C GLU A 526 -2.11 -12.84 -19.57
N THR A 527 -1.91 -12.75 -18.26
CA THR A 527 -1.78 -11.50 -17.52
C THR A 527 -0.36 -10.96 -17.58
N LYS A 528 -0.21 -9.64 -17.38
CA LYS A 528 1.09 -8.93 -17.36
C LYS A 528 1.96 -9.27 -18.57
N TRP A 529 1.34 -9.40 -19.75
CA TRP A 529 2.00 -9.93 -20.94
C TRP A 529 3.29 -9.17 -21.26
N ILE A 530 3.25 -7.83 -21.23
CA ILE A 530 4.40 -6.98 -21.51
C ILE A 530 5.52 -7.11 -20.47
N LEU A 531 5.19 -7.19 -19.17
CA LEU A 531 6.20 -7.40 -18.11
C LEU A 531 6.91 -8.74 -18.28
N LYS A 532 6.17 -9.79 -18.68
CA LYS A 532 6.77 -11.07 -19.01
C LYS A 532 7.74 -10.97 -20.19
N GLN A 533 7.38 -10.24 -21.24
CA GLN A 533 8.28 -10.05 -22.39
C GLN A 533 9.58 -9.36 -21.99
N VAL A 534 9.52 -8.36 -21.10
CA VAL A 534 10.72 -7.72 -20.54
C VAL A 534 11.51 -8.73 -19.71
N LEU A 535 10.86 -9.41 -18.76
CA LEU A 535 11.49 -10.41 -17.88
C LEU A 535 12.22 -11.52 -18.65
N TYR A 536 11.66 -11.98 -19.77
CA TYR A 536 12.27 -13.03 -20.60
C TYR A 536 13.57 -12.62 -21.28
N ARG A 537 13.93 -11.33 -21.26
CA ARG A 537 15.26 -10.85 -21.68
C ARG A 537 16.34 -11.11 -20.63
N TYR A 538 15.94 -11.30 -19.38
CA TYR A 538 16.83 -11.45 -18.24
C TYR A 538 16.87 -12.89 -17.74
N LEU A 539 15.74 -13.60 -17.80
CA LEU A 539 15.58 -14.93 -17.22
C LEU A 539 14.87 -15.88 -18.20
N PRO A 540 15.20 -17.19 -18.18
CA PRO A 540 14.54 -18.18 -19.01
C PRO A 540 13.03 -18.22 -18.76
N LYS A 541 12.25 -18.32 -19.84
CA LYS A 541 10.78 -18.33 -19.77
C LYS A 541 10.26 -19.51 -18.95
N GLU A 542 10.94 -20.64 -19.03
CA GLU A 542 10.54 -21.93 -18.44
C GLU A 542 10.40 -21.83 -16.92
N LEU A 543 11.16 -20.92 -16.28
CA LEU A 543 11.01 -20.66 -14.85
C LEU A 543 9.60 -20.18 -14.50
N PHE A 544 8.92 -19.47 -15.40
CA PHE A 544 7.65 -18.79 -15.13
C PHE A 544 6.43 -19.50 -15.72
N ASP A 545 6.60 -20.62 -16.43
CA ASP A 545 5.53 -21.42 -17.03
C ASP A 545 4.92 -22.38 -15.98
N ARG A 546 4.44 -21.82 -14.86
CA ARG A 546 3.87 -22.57 -13.73
C ARG A 546 2.64 -21.89 -13.12
N PRO A 547 1.74 -22.65 -12.46
CA PRO A 547 0.67 -22.04 -11.69
C PRO A 547 1.23 -21.32 -10.46
N LYS A 548 0.86 -20.04 -10.28
CA LYS A 548 1.23 -19.23 -9.10
C LYS A 548 0.18 -19.43 -8.00
N THR A 549 0.60 -19.65 -6.77
CA THR A 549 -0.28 -19.77 -5.59
C THR A 549 -0.52 -18.39 -4.96
N GLY A 550 0.44 -17.48 -5.11
CA GLY A 550 0.38 -16.13 -4.55
C GLY A 550 0.75 -16.11 -3.07
N PHE A 551 0.90 -14.90 -2.51
CA PHE A 551 1.41 -14.68 -1.16
C PHE A 551 0.31 -14.85 -0.09
N ASN A 552 -0.36 -16.01 -0.09
CA ASN A 552 -1.50 -16.32 0.75
C ASN A 552 -1.11 -17.24 1.92
N ILE A 553 -1.85 -17.12 3.03
CA ILE A 553 -1.78 -18.05 4.16
C ILE A 553 -3.03 -18.95 4.18
N PRO A 554 -2.99 -20.16 4.78
CA PRO A 554 -4.15 -21.04 4.94
C PRO A 554 -5.12 -20.54 6.03
N LEU A 555 -5.60 -19.30 5.88
CA LEU A 555 -6.38 -18.59 6.90
C LEU A 555 -7.66 -19.34 7.30
N SER A 556 -8.39 -19.88 6.32
CA SER A 556 -9.63 -20.62 6.59
C SER A 556 -9.36 -21.90 7.41
N GLU A 557 -8.26 -22.60 7.12
CA GLU A 557 -7.84 -23.78 7.90
C GLU A 557 -7.38 -23.37 9.30
N TRP A 558 -6.66 -22.25 9.43
CA TRP A 558 -6.22 -21.72 10.71
C TRP A 558 -7.38 -21.31 11.60
N LEU A 559 -8.38 -20.59 11.08
CA LEU A 559 -9.58 -20.21 11.83
C LEU A 559 -10.37 -21.42 12.34
N ARG A 560 -10.36 -22.56 11.62
CA ARG A 560 -11.02 -23.80 12.09
C ARG A 560 -10.17 -24.64 13.05
N GLY A 561 -8.86 -24.43 13.05
CA GLY A 561 -7.92 -25.17 13.88
C GLY A 561 -7.21 -24.25 14.87
N PRO A 562 -5.92 -23.93 14.65
CA PRO A 562 -5.06 -23.30 15.65
C PRO A 562 -5.50 -21.89 16.09
N LEU A 563 -6.30 -21.17 15.31
CA LEU A 563 -6.85 -19.87 15.68
C LEU A 563 -8.26 -19.91 16.26
N LYS A 564 -8.90 -21.08 16.31
CA LYS A 564 -10.31 -21.20 16.65
C LYS A 564 -10.63 -20.62 18.03
N GLU A 565 -9.85 -20.99 19.05
CA GLU A 565 -10.08 -20.55 20.43
C GLU A 565 -9.88 -19.04 20.57
N TRP A 566 -8.80 -18.49 20.01
CA TRP A 566 -8.54 -17.06 20.00
C TRP A 566 -9.61 -16.26 19.24
N ALA A 567 -10.01 -16.74 18.07
CA ALA A 567 -11.09 -16.15 17.28
C ALA A 567 -12.42 -16.15 18.04
N THR A 568 -12.75 -17.27 18.69
CA THR A 568 -13.98 -17.41 19.48
C THR A 568 -13.97 -16.45 20.66
N PHE A 569 -12.86 -16.39 21.41
CA PHE A 569 -12.69 -15.43 22.50
C PHE A 569 -12.92 -13.97 22.03
N LEU A 570 -12.29 -13.55 20.93
CA LEU A 570 -12.46 -12.19 20.41
C LEU A 570 -13.86 -11.89 19.87
N ILE A 571 -14.58 -12.92 19.39
CA ILE A 571 -15.96 -12.78 18.90
C ILE A 571 -16.95 -12.64 20.06
N GLU A 572 -16.69 -13.30 21.18
CA GLU A 572 -17.53 -13.26 22.39
C GLU A 572 -17.27 -12.00 23.24
N GLU A 573 -16.09 -11.39 23.13
CA GLU A 573 -15.74 -10.17 23.85
C GLU A 573 -16.54 -8.94 23.39
N PRO A 574 -17.11 -8.15 24.33
CA PRO A 574 -17.90 -6.98 23.97
C PRO A 574 -17.06 -5.83 23.42
N ILE A 575 -17.47 -5.34 22.26
CA ILE A 575 -16.92 -4.13 21.65
C ILE A 575 -17.53 -2.88 22.30
N ASP A 576 -16.73 -1.84 22.51
CA ASP A 576 -17.12 -0.60 23.22
C ASP A 576 -17.62 0.51 22.28
N PHE A 577 -17.90 0.17 21.03
CA PHE A 577 -18.47 1.09 20.04
C PHE A 577 -19.55 0.39 19.21
N GLN A 578 -20.43 1.19 18.60
CA GLN A 578 -21.58 0.66 17.89
C GLN A 578 -21.16 -0.07 16.60
N LEU A 579 -21.62 -1.31 16.46
CA LEU A 579 -21.49 -2.08 15.22
C LEU A 579 -22.62 -1.72 14.23
N PRO A 580 -22.40 -2.01 12.93
CA PRO A 580 -23.45 -1.93 11.92
C PRO A 580 -24.71 -2.69 12.31
N ALA A 581 -25.89 -2.09 12.07
CA ALA A 581 -27.15 -2.79 12.24
C ALA A 581 -27.24 -4.01 11.31
N GLY A 582 -27.72 -5.14 11.82
CA GLY A 582 -27.93 -6.37 11.05
C GLY A 582 -26.69 -7.26 10.90
N LEU A 583 -25.53 -6.87 11.42
CA LEU A 583 -24.36 -7.74 11.48
C LEU A 583 -24.54 -8.78 12.61
N ASN A 584 -24.73 -10.05 12.26
CA ASN A 584 -24.77 -11.16 13.21
C ASN A 584 -23.53 -12.03 13.07
N ILE A 585 -22.40 -11.56 13.61
CA ILE A 585 -21.11 -12.24 13.46
C ILE A 585 -21.08 -13.64 14.10
N GLN A 586 -21.86 -13.85 15.16
CA GLN A 586 -21.93 -15.14 15.84
C GLN A 586 -22.58 -16.20 14.95
N SER A 587 -23.66 -15.85 14.25
CA SER A 587 -24.27 -16.72 13.25
C SER A 587 -23.33 -17.01 12.08
N GLU A 588 -22.57 -16.01 11.62
CA GLU A 588 -21.58 -16.20 10.54
C GLU A 588 -20.45 -17.15 11.00
N TRP A 589 -19.98 -16.99 12.24
CA TRP A 589 -18.96 -17.85 12.85
C TRP A 589 -19.41 -19.30 13.00
N GLU A 590 -20.61 -19.52 13.51
CA GLU A 590 -21.21 -20.87 13.62
C GLU A 590 -21.40 -21.52 12.25
N GLY A 591 -21.90 -20.76 11.26
CA GLY A 591 -22.01 -21.22 9.88
C GLY A 591 -20.65 -21.64 9.31
N PHE A 592 -19.63 -20.82 9.53
CA PHE A 592 -18.26 -21.09 9.10
C PHE A 592 -17.66 -22.35 9.72
N LEU A 593 -17.85 -22.55 11.04
CA LEU A 593 -17.42 -23.77 11.73
C LEU A 593 -18.16 -25.02 11.23
N ASN A 594 -19.40 -24.86 10.75
CA ASN A 594 -20.19 -25.94 10.14
C ASN A 594 -19.90 -26.16 8.64
N GLY A 595 -18.91 -25.47 8.07
CA GLY A 595 -18.43 -25.67 6.70
C GLY A 595 -18.86 -24.62 5.69
N ASP A 596 -19.52 -23.53 6.11
CA ASP A 596 -19.85 -22.41 5.22
C ASP A 596 -18.67 -21.44 5.08
N ASP A 597 -17.89 -21.60 3.99
CA ASP A 597 -16.78 -20.70 3.68
C ASP A 597 -17.19 -19.35 3.08
N ASN A 598 -18.48 -19.00 2.98
CA ASN A 598 -18.87 -17.74 2.32
C ASN A 598 -18.46 -16.48 3.10
N SER A 599 -18.33 -16.58 4.42
CA SER A 599 -18.16 -15.41 5.30
C SER A 599 -16.79 -15.34 5.99
N TYR A 600 -15.84 -16.21 5.67
CA TYR A 600 -14.54 -16.27 6.36
C TYR A 600 -13.75 -14.95 6.32
N GLN A 601 -13.90 -14.17 5.24
CA GLN A 601 -13.27 -12.85 5.10
C GLN A 601 -13.90 -11.82 6.05
N LEU A 602 -15.22 -11.78 6.14
CA LEU A 602 -15.93 -10.92 7.09
C LEU A 602 -15.57 -11.28 8.54
N ILE A 603 -15.52 -12.58 8.84
CA ILE A 603 -15.10 -13.11 10.14
C ILE A 603 -13.68 -12.64 10.46
N TRP A 604 -12.75 -12.80 9.52
CA TRP A 604 -11.37 -12.34 9.70
C TRP A 604 -11.27 -10.83 9.92
N ASN A 605 -11.98 -10.04 9.12
CA ASN A 605 -12.05 -8.60 9.30
C ASN A 605 -12.52 -8.28 10.74
N TYR A 606 -13.65 -8.85 11.16
CA TYR A 606 -14.19 -8.63 12.50
C TYR A 606 -13.20 -9.01 13.62
N ILE A 607 -12.53 -10.16 13.50
CA ILE A 607 -11.51 -10.59 14.47
C ILE A 607 -10.36 -9.58 14.54
N CYS A 608 -9.90 -9.06 13.41
CA CYS A 608 -8.86 -8.01 13.37
C CYS A 608 -9.35 -6.71 14.04
N LEU A 609 -10.62 -6.33 13.86
CA LEU A 609 -11.22 -5.19 14.54
C LEU A 609 -11.24 -5.39 16.07
N CYS A 610 -11.67 -6.55 16.54
CA CYS A 610 -11.70 -6.88 17.97
C CYS A 610 -10.30 -6.89 18.58
N SER A 611 -9.34 -7.53 17.89
CA SER A 611 -7.94 -7.58 18.32
C SER A 611 -7.32 -6.17 18.44
N TRP A 612 -7.57 -5.31 17.46
CA TRP A 612 -7.14 -3.92 17.52
C TRP A 612 -7.81 -3.18 18.68
N ASN A 613 -9.12 -3.35 18.86
CA ASN A 613 -9.86 -2.67 19.91
C ASN A 613 -9.37 -3.05 21.32
N GLN A 614 -9.04 -4.33 21.53
CA GLN A 614 -8.49 -4.81 22.79
C GLN A 614 -7.16 -4.11 23.11
N THR A 615 -6.27 -3.99 22.13
CA THR A 615 -4.97 -3.30 22.28
C THR A 615 -5.18 -1.82 22.57
N ARG A 616 -6.06 -1.15 21.83
CA ARG A 616 -6.44 0.26 22.05
C ARG A 616 -6.91 0.51 23.49
N LYS A 617 -7.78 -0.36 24.02
CA LYS A 617 -8.27 -0.25 25.41
C LYS A 617 -7.13 -0.37 26.42
N GLN A 618 -6.20 -1.31 26.22
CA GLN A 618 -5.03 -1.47 27.09
C GLN A 618 -4.14 -0.22 27.09
N GLU A 619 -3.90 0.37 25.91
CA GLU A 619 -3.12 1.61 25.79
C GLU A 619 -3.81 2.80 26.46
N LEU A 620 -5.14 2.94 26.33
CA LEU A 620 -5.90 3.98 27.02
C LEU A 620 -5.82 3.86 28.54
N LEU A 621 -5.87 2.63 29.09
CA LEU A 621 -5.71 2.37 30.52
C LEU A 621 -4.28 2.69 31.01
N GLN A 622 -3.26 2.36 30.23
CA GLN A 622 -1.87 2.69 30.59
C GLN A 622 -1.62 4.21 30.59
N ASN A 623 -2.26 4.94 29.67
CA ASN A 623 -2.15 6.38 29.56
C ASN A 623 -2.96 7.16 30.61
N SER A 624 -4.01 6.57 31.21
CA SER A 624 -4.77 7.20 32.29
C SER A 624 -4.15 6.99 33.68
N CYS A 625 -3.28 5.98 33.83
CA CYS A 625 -2.52 5.73 35.06
C CYS A 625 -1.19 6.52 35.15
N ARG A 626 -0.79 7.23 34.10
CA ARG A 626 0.41 8.09 34.04
C ARG A 626 0.00 9.55 33.99
#